data_AF-A0A920R5R4-F1
#
_entry.id   AF-A0A920R5R4-F1
#
_cell.length_a   1.000
_cell.length_b   1.000
_cell.length_c   1.000
_cell.angle_alpha   90.00
_cell.angle_beta   90.00
_cell.angle_gamma   90.00
#
_symmetry.space_group_name_H-M   'P 1'
#
loop_
_entity.id
_entity.type
_entity.pdbx_description
1 polymer ?
#
loop_
_entity_poly.entity_id
_entity_poly.type
_entity_poly.pdbx_seq_one_letter_code
_entity_poly.pdbx_strand_id
1 'polypeptide(L)'
;MRCWEKMEMGTSRLRAAHDVLCAQAVVGKTRTAAIGYCFGGAMVFHMARIGLPLKAVVSFHGALGSFHTPAPGEIQSRILVCHGAKDSSFQKVI
;
A
#
# COMPACT_ATOMS: atom_id res chain seq x y z
N MET A 1 -11.40 18.56 -8.31
CA MET A 1 -11.07 17.64 -7.20
C MET A 1 -12.07 16.48 -7.12
N ARG A 2 -12.20 15.65 -8.16
CA ARG A 2 -13.14 14.50 -8.23
C ARG A 2 -12.48 13.16 -8.60
N CYS A 3 -11.16 13.16 -8.82
CA CYS A 3 -10.44 11.97 -9.29
C CYS A 3 -10.10 10.97 -8.16
N TRP A 4 -10.35 11.35 -6.90
CA TRP A 4 -9.96 10.61 -5.69
C TRP A 4 -11.12 9.94 -4.93
N GLU A 5 -12.39 10.24 -5.29
CA GLU A 5 -13.56 9.68 -4.59
C GLU A 5 -13.80 8.19 -4.88
N LYS A 6 -13.23 7.66 -5.97
CA LYS A 6 -13.30 6.24 -6.32
C LYS A 6 -11.93 5.79 -6.81
N MET A 7 -11.11 5.27 -5.91
CA MET A 7 -9.74 4.81 -6.21
C MET A 7 -9.71 3.48 -7.00
N GLU A 8 -10.70 3.26 -7.86
CA GLU A 8 -10.91 2.05 -8.65
C GLU A 8 -9.81 1.84 -9.68
N MET A 9 -9.47 2.89 -10.44
CA MET A 9 -8.34 2.86 -11.39
C MET A 9 -6.98 2.70 -10.72
N GLY A 10 -6.81 3.19 -9.50
CA GLY A 10 -5.61 2.95 -8.70
C GLY A 10 -5.55 1.50 -8.23
N THR A 11 -6.67 0.99 -7.72
CA THR A 11 -6.82 -0.38 -7.25
C THR A 11 -6.56 -1.40 -8.36
N SER A 12 -7.10 -1.18 -9.57
CA SER A 12 -6.88 -2.07 -10.71
C SER A 12 -5.42 -2.13 -11.12
N ARG A 13 -4.72 -0.99 -11.12
CA ARG A 13 -3.27 -0.93 -11.39
C ARG A 13 -2.44 -1.69 -10.35
N LEU A 14 -2.79 -1.56 -9.07
CA LEU A 14 -2.07 -2.25 -7.99
C LEU A 14 -2.27 -3.76 -8.04
N ARG A 15 -3.50 -4.22 -8.34
CA ARG A 15 -3.79 -5.63 -8.58
C ARG A 15 -3.03 -6.17 -9.79
N ALA A 16 -3.06 -5.46 -10.92
CA ALA A 16 -2.30 -5.85 -12.11
C ALA A 16 -0.79 -5.95 -11.84
N ALA A 17 -0.22 -4.99 -11.10
CA ALA A 17 1.19 -5.03 -10.72
C ALA A 17 1.52 -6.26 -9.85
N HIS A 18 0.65 -6.59 -8.89
CA HIS A 18 0.79 -7.79 -8.06
C HIS A 18 0.68 -9.08 -8.89
N ASP A 19 -0.24 -9.13 -9.86
CA ASP A 19 -0.45 -10.30 -10.71
C ASP A 19 0.75 -10.52 -11.65
N VAL A 20 1.28 -9.45 -12.23
CA VAL A 20 2.51 -9.50 -13.05
C VAL A 20 3.71 -9.99 -12.22
N LEU A 21 3.84 -9.55 -10.97
CA LEU A 21 4.85 -10.06 -10.05
C LEU A 21 4.66 -11.55 -9.78
N CYS A 22 3.43 -11.98 -9.46
CA CYS A 22 3.12 -13.38 -9.16
C CYS A 22 3.21 -14.31 -10.39
N ALA A 23 3.19 -13.77 -11.60
CA ALA A 23 3.36 -14.55 -12.83
C ALA A 23 4.81 -14.94 -13.10
N GLN A 24 5.79 -14.31 -12.43
CA GLN A 24 7.21 -14.63 -12.62
C GLN A 24 7.55 -16.01 -12.01
N ALA A 25 8.23 -16.87 -12.76
CA ALA A 25 8.56 -18.23 -12.31
C ALA A 25 9.42 -18.27 -11.03
N VAL A 26 10.20 -17.22 -10.79
CA VAL A 26 11.11 -17.11 -9.62
C VAL A 26 10.42 -16.58 -8.37
N VAL A 27 9.15 -16.16 -8.45
CA VAL A 27 8.44 -15.51 -7.34
C VAL A 27 7.64 -16.52 -6.53
N GLY A 28 7.90 -16.58 -5.22
CA GLY A 28 7.06 -17.30 -4.28
C GLY A 28 5.76 -16.53 -4.01
N LYS A 29 4.66 -16.92 -4.67
CA LYS A 29 3.34 -16.23 -4.62
C LYS A 29 2.78 -16.01 -3.21
N THR A 30 3.16 -16.83 -2.24
CA THR A 30 2.73 -16.73 -0.83
C THR A 30 3.67 -15.92 0.06
N ARG A 31 4.77 -15.39 -0.50
CA ARG A 31 5.84 -14.66 0.19
C ARG A 31 6.18 -13.33 -0.50
N THR A 32 5.16 -12.61 -0.95
CA THR A 32 5.30 -11.30 -1.58
C THR A 32 5.19 -10.17 -0.56
N ALA A 33 5.82 -9.03 -0.87
CA ALA A 33 5.76 -7.80 -0.10
C ALA A 33 5.75 -6.61 -1.05
N ALA A 34 5.33 -5.44 -0.58
CA ALA A 34 5.36 -4.20 -1.36
C ALA A 34 6.11 -3.10 -0.62
N ILE A 35 6.95 -2.36 -1.34
CA ILE A 35 7.64 -1.17 -0.83
C ILE A 35 7.27 0.05 -1.67
N GLY A 36 7.16 1.22 -1.04
CA GLY A 36 6.75 2.42 -1.74
C GLY A 36 7.32 3.69 -1.14
N TYR A 37 7.62 4.66 -2.00
CA TYR A 37 8.18 5.97 -1.65
C TYR A 37 7.19 7.08 -2.02
N CYS A 38 7.00 8.09 -1.16
CA CYS A 38 6.08 9.21 -1.39
C CYS A 38 4.66 8.72 -1.74
N PHE A 39 4.17 9.01 -2.96
CA PHE A 39 2.91 8.49 -3.48
C PHE A 39 2.86 6.95 -3.46
N GLY A 40 3.95 6.28 -3.82
CA GLY A 40 4.05 4.83 -3.73
C GLY A 40 3.89 4.33 -2.29
N GLY A 41 4.34 5.10 -1.29
CA GLY A 41 4.13 4.81 0.12
C GLY A 41 2.65 4.82 0.52
N ALA A 42 1.88 5.78 -0.02
CA ALA A 42 0.43 5.80 0.14
C ALA A 42 -0.25 4.60 -0.58
N MET A 43 0.27 4.21 -1.74
CA MET A 43 -0.27 3.10 -2.51
C MET A 43 -0.04 1.74 -1.83
N VAL A 44 1.12 1.49 -1.21
CA VAL A 44 1.32 0.22 -0.48
C VAL A 44 0.43 0.12 0.77
N PHE A 45 0.09 1.25 1.42
CA PHE A 45 -0.95 1.24 2.45
C PHE A 45 -2.32 0.90 1.88
N HIS A 46 -2.66 1.46 0.73
CA HIS A 46 -3.91 1.11 0.03
C HIS A 46 -3.95 -0.39 -0.30
N MET A 47 -2.86 -0.98 -0.81
CA MET A 47 -2.75 -2.42 -1.07
C MET A 47 -3.05 -3.26 0.18
N ALA A 48 -2.46 -2.90 1.32
CA ALA A 48 -2.71 -3.60 2.59
C ALA A 48 -4.17 -3.44 3.06
N ARG A 49 -4.74 -2.24 2.91
CA ARG A 49 -6.12 -1.94 3.33
C ARG A 49 -7.17 -2.67 2.50
N ILE A 50 -6.96 -2.86 1.21
CA ILE A 50 -7.86 -3.64 0.35
C ILE A 50 -7.58 -5.15 0.39
N GLY A 51 -6.71 -5.60 1.29
CA GLY A 51 -6.44 -7.02 1.53
C GLY A 51 -5.69 -7.74 0.41
N LEU A 52 -4.80 -7.07 -0.34
CA LEU A 52 -3.91 -7.79 -1.26
C LEU A 52 -3.09 -8.83 -0.48
N PRO A 53 -2.79 -10.00 -1.07
CA PRO A 53 -2.15 -11.12 -0.38
C PRO A 53 -0.63 -10.90 -0.20
N LEU A 54 -0.27 -9.82 0.50
CA LEU A 54 1.09 -9.41 0.82
C LEU A 54 1.42 -9.74 2.27
N LYS A 55 2.60 -10.30 2.53
CA LYS A 55 3.08 -10.56 3.90
C LYS A 55 3.49 -9.30 4.64
N ALA A 56 4.01 -8.30 3.91
CA ALA A 56 4.41 -7.04 4.48
C ALA A 56 4.26 -5.88 3.47
N VAL A 57 4.03 -4.70 4.00
CA VAL A 57 4.14 -3.43 3.27
C VAL A 57 5.06 -2.47 4.00
N VAL A 58 5.92 -1.78 3.26
CA VAL A 58 6.86 -0.78 3.80
C VAL A 58 6.68 0.54 3.07
N SER A 59 6.39 1.59 3.83
CA SER A 59 6.25 2.94 3.30
C SER A 59 7.42 3.80 3.73
N PHE A 60 8.00 4.52 2.78
CA PHE A 60 9.00 5.56 3.02
C PHE A 60 8.35 6.91 2.71
N HIS A 61 8.18 7.73 3.75
CA HIS A 61 7.61 9.08 3.72
C HIS A 61 6.32 9.22 2.88
N GLY A 62 5.47 8.18 2.91
CA GLY A 62 4.19 8.19 2.22
C GLY A 62 3.07 8.81 3.04
N ALA A 63 2.00 9.24 2.36
CA ALA A 63 0.80 9.76 3.01
C ALA A 63 0.08 8.65 3.80
N LEU A 64 -0.26 8.91 5.06
CA LEU A 64 -0.97 7.97 5.94
C LEU A 64 -2.49 7.96 5.75
N GLY A 65 -3.03 8.99 5.08
CA GLY A 65 -4.46 9.11 4.79
C GLY A 65 -5.03 7.89 4.07
N SER A 66 -6.34 7.68 4.19
CA SER A 66 -6.99 6.50 3.60
C SER A 66 -8.05 6.83 2.58
N PHE A 67 -8.06 6.03 1.51
CA PHE A 67 -9.10 6.02 0.48
C PHE A 67 -10.07 4.83 0.65
N HIS A 68 -9.76 3.91 1.57
CA HIS A 68 -10.55 2.73 1.88
C HIS A 68 -10.46 2.45 3.39
N THR A 69 -11.60 2.26 4.04
CA THR A 69 -11.64 1.94 5.47
C THR A 69 -11.83 0.43 5.61
N PRO A 70 -10.78 -0.32 5.98
CA PRO A 70 -10.92 -1.75 6.21
C PRO A 70 -11.72 -2.03 7.49
N ALA A 71 -12.49 -3.09 7.50
CA ALA A 71 -13.08 -3.65 8.71
C ALA A 71 -12.00 -4.25 9.63
N PRO A 72 -12.27 -4.38 10.93
CA PRO A 72 -11.34 -5.03 11.87
C PRO A 72 -10.91 -6.41 11.36
N GLY A 73 -9.60 -6.64 11.28
CA GLY A 73 -9.04 -7.90 10.82
C GLY A 73 -8.90 -8.04 9.30
N GLU A 74 -9.27 -7.05 8.47
CA GLU A 74 -9.06 -7.15 7.01
C GLU A 74 -7.61 -6.89 6.59
N ILE A 75 -6.86 -6.11 7.36
CA ILE A 75 -5.44 -5.89 7.12
C ILE A 75 -4.65 -7.12 7.60
N GLN A 76 -4.16 -7.92 6.65
CA GLN A 76 -3.37 -9.12 6.92
C GLN A 76 -1.85 -8.88 6.86
N SER A 77 -1.42 -7.82 6.17
CA SER A 77 0.00 -7.50 5.99
C SER A 77 0.60 -6.91 7.25
N ARG A 78 1.86 -7.25 7.57
CA ARG A 78 2.64 -6.45 8.52
C ARG A 78 2.97 -5.09 7.90
N ILE A 79 2.95 -4.03 8.70
CA ILE A 79 3.18 -2.66 8.23
C ILE A 79 4.43 -2.09 8.90
N LEU A 80 5.37 -1.58 8.09
CA LEU A 80 6.47 -0.74 8.55
C LEU A 80 6.35 0.65 7.93
N VAL A 81 6.45 1.68 8.78
CA VAL A 81 6.39 3.07 8.34
C VAL A 81 7.70 3.78 8.67
N CYS A 82 8.39 4.21 7.63
CA CYS A 82 9.63 4.97 7.70
C CYS A 82 9.31 6.42 7.34
N HIS A 83 9.07 7.27 8.33
CA HIS A 83 8.68 8.67 8.11
C HIS A 83 9.71 9.64 8.69
N GLY A 84 10.05 10.69 7.94
CA GLY A 84 10.97 11.72 8.41
C GLY A 84 10.33 12.55 9.51
N ALA A 85 10.97 12.65 10.69
CA ALA A 85 10.40 13.37 11.83
C ALA A 85 10.11 14.87 11.55
N LYS A 86 10.83 15.46 10.59
CA LYS A 86 10.70 16.85 10.15
C LYS A 86 9.96 17.02 8.82
N ASP A 87 9.40 15.95 8.27
CA ASP A 87 8.55 16.04 7.09
C ASP A 87 7.22 16.70 7.47
N SER A 88 6.93 17.85 6.87
CA SER A 88 5.70 18.62 7.08
C SER A 88 4.66 18.40 6.00
N SER A 89 4.97 17.62 4.95
CA SER A 89 4.07 17.38 3.82
C SER A 89 2.96 16.39 4.15
N PHE A 90 3.15 15.51 5.14
CA PHE A 90 2.18 14.47 5.51
C PHE A 90 1.99 14.35 7.02
N GLN A 91 0.92 13.65 7.38
CA GLN A 91 0.55 13.38 8.77
C GLN A 91 1.64 12.55 9.45
N LYS A 92 2.02 12.95 10.67
CA LYS A 92 3.06 12.28 11.45
C LYS A 92 2.55 10.95 12.01
N VAL A 93 3.42 9.94 12.03
CA VAL A 93 3.23 8.72 12.82
C VAL A 93 3.62 9.06 14.26
N ILE A 94 2.64 9.21 15.15
CA ILE A 94 2.83 9.32 16.60
C ILE A 94 2.03 8.22 17.27
#